data_AF-A0A7C4CYS9-F1
#
_entry.id   AF-A0A7C4CYS9-F1
#
_cell.length_a   1.000
_cell.length_b   1.000
_cell.length_c   1.000
_cell.angle_alpha   90.00
_cell.angle_beta   90.00
_cell.angle_gamma   90.00
#
_symmetry.space_group_name_H-M   'P 1'
#
loop_
_entity.id
_entity.type
_entity.pdbx_description
1 polymer ?
#
loop_
_entity_poly.entity_id
_entity_poly.type
_entity_poly.pdbx_seq_one_letter_code
_entity_poly.pdbx_strand_id
1 'polypeptide(L)' 'AQVEATDIRAGAALVLAALAAEGVSFVRGEHHLARGYENLGEKLRGLGAQVWEEQG' A
#
# COMPACT_ATOMS: atom_id res chain seq x y z
N ALA A 1 6.38 3.48 -10.91
CA ALA A 1 5.25 2.92 -11.71
C ALA A 1 3.94 3.16 -10.95
N GLN A 2 2.78 3.17 -11.63
CA GLN A 2 1.47 3.35 -10.99
C GLN A 2 0.61 2.09 -11.15
N VAL A 3 0.04 1.60 -10.05
CA VAL A 3 -0.83 0.42 -10.00
C VAL A 3 -2.07 0.69 -9.15
N GLU A 4 -3.16 -0.05 -9.39
CA GLU A 4 -4.45 0.14 -8.73
C GLU A 4 -4.98 -1.16 -8.14
N ALA A 5 -5.41 -1.11 -6.88
CA ALA A 5 -6.05 -2.21 -6.19
C ALA A 5 -7.54 -2.25 -6.49
N THR A 6 -8.06 -3.37 -6.98
CA THR A 6 -9.50 -3.58 -7.26
C THR A 6 -10.23 -4.41 -6.20
N ASP A 7 -9.50 -4.97 -5.23
CA ASP A 7 -10.03 -5.78 -4.12
C ASP A 7 -9.13 -5.69 -2.87
N ILE A 8 -9.69 -6.02 -1.70
CA ILE A 8 -9.02 -5.99 -0.38
C ILE A 8 -7.70 -6.78 -0.41
N ARG A 9 -7.70 -8.01 -0.96
CA ARG A 9 -6.50 -8.88 -0.96
C ARG A 9 -5.51 -8.47 -2.04
N ALA A 10 -6.01 -7.99 -3.17
CA ALA A 10 -5.17 -7.48 -4.25
C ALA A 10 -4.38 -6.25 -3.79
N GLY A 11 -4.99 -5.36 -3.00
CA GLY A 11 -4.31 -4.18 -2.45
C GLY A 11 -3.11 -4.55 -1.58
N ALA A 12 -3.26 -5.52 -0.67
CA ALA A 12 -2.15 -5.93 0.20
C ALA A 12 -0.99 -6.55 -0.60
N ALA A 13 -1.30 -7.35 -1.63
CA ALA A 13 -0.29 -7.91 -2.52
C ALA A 13 0.46 -6.83 -3.30
N LEU A 14 -0.24 -5.78 -3.78
CA LEU A 14 0.39 -4.66 -4.47
C LEU A 14 1.30 -3.84 -3.55
N VAL A 15 0.92 -3.64 -2.29
CA VAL A 15 1.77 -2.95 -1.30
C VAL A 15 3.06 -3.75 -1.04
N LEU A 16 2.97 -5.07 -0.89
CA LEU A 16 4.15 -5.92 -0.72
C LEU A 16 5.04 -5.92 -1.96
N ALA A 17 4.45 -5.97 -3.16
CA ALA A 17 5.20 -5.87 -4.40
C ALA A 17 5.90 -4.51 -4.55
N ALA A 18 5.22 -3.41 -4.17
CA ALA A 18 5.78 -2.07 -4.17
C ALA A 18 6.96 -1.93 -3.19
N LEU A 19 6.89 -2.55 -2.02
CA LEU A 19 7.98 -2.57 -1.03
C LEU A 19 9.20 -3.37 -1.49
N ALA A 20 9.00 -4.38 -2.34
CA ALA A 20 10.08 -5.18 -2.92
C ALA A 20 10.66 -4.58 -4.22
N ALA A 21 9.97 -3.61 -4.82
CA ALA A 21 10.39 -2.98 -6.07
C ALA A 21 11.50 -1.94 -5.83
N GLU A 22 12.39 -1.78 -6.80
CA GLU A 22 13.36 -0.71 -6.79
C GLU A 22 12.70 0.64 -7.14
N GLY A 23 13.06 1.69 -6.40
CA GLY A 23 12.54 3.04 -6.61
C GLY A 23 11.21 3.31 -5.90
N VAL A 24 10.41 4.22 -6.45
CA VAL A 24 9.13 4.67 -5.86
C VAL A 24 7.95 4.11 -6.65
N SER A 25 7.01 3.50 -5.92
CA SER A 25 5.77 2.94 -6.46
C SER A 25 4.57 3.64 -5.85
N PHE A 26 3.59 3.96 -6.69
CA PHE A 26 2.33 4.56 -6.28
C PHE A 26 1.22 3.52 -6.38
N VAL A 27 0.61 3.18 -5.25
CA VAL A 27 -0.51 2.24 -5.16
C VAL A 27 -1.78 3.03 -4.88
N ARG A 28 -2.77 2.96 -5.79
CA ARG A 28 -4.09 3.60 -5.62
C ARG A 28 -5.15 2.59 -5.18
N GLY A 29 -6.26 3.08 -4.63
CA GLY A 29 -7.39 2.23 -4.20
C GLY A 29 -7.37 1.88 -2.71
N GLU A 30 -6.85 2.75 -1.85
CA GLU A 30 -6.76 2.54 -0.39
C GLU A 30 -8.11 2.21 0.26
N HIS A 31 -9.22 2.69 -0.32
CA HIS A 31 -10.56 2.44 0.22
C HIS A 31 -10.90 0.94 0.28
N HIS A 32 -10.33 0.13 -0.62
CA HIS A 32 -10.46 -1.32 -0.57
C HIS A 32 -9.60 -1.92 0.55
N LEU A 33 -8.42 -1.37 0.80
CA LEU A 33 -7.51 -1.83 1.88
C LEU A 33 -8.07 -1.55 3.27
N ALA A 34 -8.69 -0.37 3.47
CA ALA A 34 -9.23 0.04 4.78
C ALA A 34 -10.29 -0.91 5.35
N ARG A 35 -11.00 -1.67 4.50
CA ARG A 35 -12.02 -2.64 4.94
C ARG A 35 -11.45 -3.92 5.56
N GLY A 36 -10.17 -4.22 5.34
CA GLY A 36 -9.52 -5.45 5.84
C GLY A 36 -8.19 -5.22 6.56
N TYR A 37 -7.60 -4.04 6.42
CA TYR A 37 -6.29 -3.71 6.99
C TYR A 37 -6.32 -2.30 7.60
N GLU A 38 -6.82 -2.22 8.82
CA GLU A 38 -6.80 -1.00 9.61
C GLU A 38 -5.35 -0.56 9.89
N ASN A 39 -5.08 0.74 9.67
CA ASN A 39 -3.80 1.41 9.91
C ASN A 39 -2.61 0.67 9.27
N LEU A 40 -2.82 0.13 8.05
CA LEU A 40 -1.80 -0.64 7.34
C LEU A 40 -0.50 0.16 7.18
N GLY A 41 -0.59 1.43 6.78
CA GLY A 41 0.57 2.31 6.62
C GLY A 41 1.35 2.51 7.91
N GLU A 42 0.67 2.68 9.05
CA GLU A 42 1.32 2.79 10.36
C GLU A 42 2.01 1.49 10.77
N LYS A 43 1.34 0.35 10.60
CA LYS A 43 1.90 -0.97 10.92
C LYS A 43 3.14 -1.26 10.08
N LEU A 44 3.10 -0.96 8.79
CA LEU A 44 4.25 -1.12 7.89
C LEU A 44 5.40 -0.19 8.27
N ARG A 45 5.13 1.08 8.59
CA ARG A 45 6.16 2.00 9.12
C ARG A 45 6.75 1.50 10.44
N GLY A 46 5.94 0.93 11.32
CA GLY A 46 6.39 0.31 12.57
C GLY A 46 7.33 -0.89 12.37
N LEU A 47 7.25 -1.54 11.20
CA LEU A 47 8.16 -2.61 10.76
C LEU A 47 9.37 -2.09 9.98
N GLY A 48 9.52 -0.77 9.83
CA GLY A 48 10.64 -0.13 9.13
C GLY A 48 10.40 0.12 7.62
N ALA A 49 9.19 -0.09 7.13
CA ALA A 49 8.87 0.18 5.73
C ALA A 49 8.82 1.69 5.44
N GLN A 50 9.36 2.10 4.29
CA GLN A 50 9.29 3.48 3.80
C GLN A 50 8.01 3.69 2.99
N VAL A 51 6.91 3.98 3.68
CA VAL A 51 5.59 4.25 3.07
C VAL A 51 4.98 5.52 3.64
N TRP A 52 4.27 6.26 2.80
CA TRP A 52 3.51 7.45 3.20
C TRP A 52 2.20 7.50 2.43
N GLU A 53 1.21 8.18 3.00
CA GLU A 53 -0.04 8.49 2.32
C GLU A 53 0.16 9.80 1.56
N GLU A 54 -0.06 9.77 0.24
CA GLU A 54 -0.02 10.96 -0.59
C GLU A 54 -1.43 11.54 -0.70
N GLN A 55 -1.66 12.72 -0.12
CA GLN A 55 -2.93 13.43 -0.25
C GLN A 55 -3.01 14.06 -1.64
N GLY A 56 -3.89 13.54 -2.48
CA GLY A 56 -4.24 14.07 -3.80
C GLY A 56 -5.74 14.11 -3.99
#